data_AF-A0A382Q3U2-F1
#
_entry.id   AF-A0A382Q3U2-F1
#
_cell.length_a   1.000
_cell.length_b   1.000
_cell.length_c   1.000
_cell.angle_alpha   90.00
_cell.angle_beta   90.00
_cell.angle_gamma   90.00
#
_symmetry.space_group_name_H-M   'P 1'
#
loop_
_entity.id
_entity.type
_entity.pdbx_description
1 polymer ?
#
loop_
_entity_poly.entity_id
_entity_poly.type
_entity_poly.pdbx_seq_one_letter_code
_entity_poly.pdbx_strand_id
1 'polypeptide(L)'
;MTDQDPKLWKTPKLVTFLEKAVLAYRQGSPLIDDDTYDHIYMAELQRREPDHPFLKKVENEPNFGSGRLKHPESMLSMEKSYSVDETRKWVTRILKEANKQDIDEIDIRIMVTAKLDGLAAMLREDKLLVTRGDGIHGNDISSSFAKGVVDAGNGISGVGELVMTTDYFETHLKKLGYAHPRNICVGVVNSDEVNEDFVKALKDGAVRFVPYSTLNLWEGSFTELIKDHDTIQQQIIESCEYPTDGVVAEITHTELKSLLGSTSHHNRWQIAIKQRSEAKEATIK
;
A
#
# COMPACT_ATOMS: atom_id res chain seq x y z
N MET A 1 -9.41 -32.84 2.16
CA MET A 1 -8.95 -31.43 2.25
C MET A 1 -7.97 -31.21 1.11
N THR A 2 -8.48 -30.85 -0.07
CA THR A 2 -7.74 -30.82 -1.35
C THR A 2 -8.26 -29.74 -2.31
N ASP A 3 -9.23 -28.91 -1.90
CA ASP A 3 -9.99 -28.06 -2.83
C ASP A 3 -9.40 -26.64 -3.04
N GLN A 4 -8.32 -26.29 -2.33
CA GLN A 4 -7.74 -24.94 -2.32
C GLN A 4 -6.29 -24.83 -2.80
N ASP A 5 -5.65 -25.93 -3.23
CA ASP A 5 -4.34 -25.86 -3.87
C ASP A 5 -4.49 -25.32 -5.31
N PRO A 6 -3.98 -24.11 -5.65
CA PRO A 6 -4.10 -23.57 -7.00
C PRO A 6 -3.43 -24.45 -8.04
N LYS A 7 -2.47 -25.31 -7.65
CA LYS A 7 -1.84 -26.30 -8.54
C LYS A 7 -2.85 -27.30 -9.13
N LEU A 8 -3.94 -27.55 -8.42
CA LEU A 8 -5.00 -28.47 -8.84
C LEU A 8 -6.11 -27.78 -9.66
N TRP A 9 -6.13 -26.45 -9.71
CA TRP A 9 -7.16 -25.69 -10.42
C TRP A 9 -6.81 -25.50 -11.90
N LYS A 10 -7.80 -25.51 -12.80
CA LYS A 10 -7.61 -25.05 -14.18
C LYS A 10 -7.43 -23.53 -14.22
N THR A 11 -6.68 -23.00 -15.19
CA THR A 11 -6.42 -21.54 -15.32
C THR A 11 -7.69 -20.68 -15.18
N PRO A 12 -8.85 -20.99 -15.82
CA PRO A 12 -10.05 -20.16 -15.67
C PRO A 12 -10.57 -20.06 -14.22
N LYS A 13 -10.48 -21.15 -13.43
CA LYS A 13 -10.87 -21.14 -12.01
C LYS A 13 -9.91 -20.27 -11.19
N LEU A 14 -8.60 -20.39 -11.45
CA LEU A 14 -7.57 -19.60 -10.77
C LEU A 14 -7.74 -18.10 -11.04
N VAL A 15 -7.91 -17.70 -12.31
CA VAL A 15 -8.13 -16.30 -12.68
C VAL A 15 -9.42 -15.76 -12.05
N THR A 16 -10.52 -16.53 -12.09
CA THR A 16 -11.79 -16.13 -11.45
C THR A 16 -11.62 -15.93 -9.94
N PHE A 17 -10.83 -16.77 -9.28
CA PHE A 17 -10.54 -16.62 -7.84
C PHE A 17 -9.69 -15.38 -7.57
N LEU A 18 -8.63 -15.14 -8.36
CA LEU A 18 -7.80 -13.95 -8.24
C LEU A 18 -8.64 -12.66 -8.42
N GLU A 19 -9.54 -12.62 -9.41
CA GLU A 19 -10.47 -11.50 -9.60
C GLU A 19 -11.39 -11.28 -8.38
N LYS A 20 -11.91 -12.36 -7.79
CA LYS A 20 -12.72 -12.28 -6.57
C LYS A 20 -11.92 -11.81 -5.36
N ALA A 21 -10.69 -12.30 -5.20
CA ALA A 21 -9.82 -11.93 -4.09
C ALA A 21 -9.48 -10.43 -4.14
N VAL A 22 -9.14 -9.91 -5.31
CA VAL A 22 -8.90 -8.47 -5.54
C VAL A 22 -10.13 -7.63 -5.21
N LEU A 23 -11.31 -8.04 -5.69
CA LEU A 23 -12.55 -7.32 -5.44
C LEU A 23 -12.85 -7.26 -3.93
N ALA A 24 -12.73 -8.40 -3.25
CA ALA A 24 -12.98 -8.52 -1.83
C ALA A 24 -11.99 -7.69 -1.00
N TYR A 25 -10.71 -7.66 -1.39
CA TYR A 25 -9.69 -6.79 -0.79
C TYR A 25 -10.07 -5.30 -0.92
N ARG A 26 -10.48 -4.85 -2.12
CA ARG A 26 -10.91 -3.46 -2.36
C ARG A 26 -12.17 -3.07 -1.62
N GLN A 27 -13.02 -4.04 -1.30
CA GLN A 27 -14.22 -3.84 -0.49
C GLN A 27 -13.93 -3.87 1.02
N GLY A 28 -12.68 -4.06 1.44
CA GLY A 28 -12.31 -4.17 2.85
C GLY A 28 -12.80 -5.49 3.47
N SER A 29 -12.80 -6.58 2.70
CA SER A 29 -13.16 -7.92 3.18
C SER A 29 -12.32 -8.98 2.45
N PRO A 30 -10.97 -8.94 2.58
CA PRO A 30 -10.08 -9.84 1.83
C PRO A 30 -10.37 -11.32 2.10
N LEU A 31 -10.35 -12.13 1.05
CA LEU A 31 -10.55 -13.59 1.13
C LEU A 31 -9.29 -14.34 1.59
N ILE A 32 -8.13 -13.79 1.26
CA ILE A 32 -6.78 -14.28 1.58
C ILE A 32 -5.89 -13.06 1.81
N ASP A 33 -4.78 -13.24 2.52
CA ASP A 33 -3.79 -12.19 2.73
C ASP A 33 -2.93 -11.94 1.47
N ASP A 34 -2.27 -10.78 1.45
CA ASP A 34 -1.43 -10.32 0.34
C ASP A 34 -0.31 -11.32 -0.03
N ASP A 35 0.35 -11.92 0.97
CA ASP A 35 1.47 -12.86 0.75
C ASP A 35 0.96 -14.15 0.10
N THR A 36 -0.16 -14.69 0.61
CA THR A 36 -0.86 -15.82 -0.01
C THR A 36 -1.30 -15.49 -1.44
N TYR A 37 -1.86 -14.31 -1.68
CA TYR A 37 -2.27 -13.88 -3.01
C TYR A 37 -1.08 -13.82 -3.97
N ASP A 38 -0.01 -13.12 -3.57
CA ASP A 38 1.15 -12.85 -4.42
C ASP A 38 1.97 -14.13 -4.70
N HIS A 39 2.28 -14.91 -3.65
CA HIS A 39 3.29 -15.98 -3.73
C HIS A 39 2.71 -17.38 -3.95
N ILE A 40 1.41 -17.57 -3.75
CA ILE A 40 0.77 -18.88 -3.97
C ILE A 40 -0.12 -18.84 -5.21
N TYR A 41 -1.13 -17.96 -5.24
CA TYR A 41 -2.11 -17.95 -6.31
C TYR A 41 -1.62 -17.23 -7.57
N MET A 42 -1.10 -16.00 -7.43
CA MET A 42 -0.60 -15.20 -8.55
C MET A 42 0.69 -15.81 -9.12
N ALA A 43 1.62 -16.25 -8.26
CA ALA A 43 2.83 -16.95 -8.69
C ALA A 43 2.52 -18.21 -9.52
N GLU A 44 1.48 -18.97 -9.16
CA GLU A 44 1.07 -20.15 -9.95
C GLU A 44 0.52 -19.76 -11.33
N LEU A 45 -0.21 -18.63 -11.45
CA LEU A 45 -0.62 -18.11 -12.75
C LEU A 45 0.59 -17.66 -13.58
N GLN A 46 1.51 -16.89 -12.99
CA GLN A 46 2.74 -16.43 -13.65
C GLN A 46 3.59 -17.59 -14.15
N ARG A 47 3.70 -18.67 -13.36
CA ARG A 47 4.45 -19.88 -13.72
C ARG A 47 3.85 -20.59 -14.94
N ARG A 48 2.52 -20.61 -15.07
CA ARG A 48 1.81 -21.30 -16.16
C ARG A 48 1.71 -20.44 -17.42
N GLU A 49 1.32 -19.19 -17.24
CA GLU A 49 0.93 -18.28 -18.30
C GLU A 49 1.48 -16.87 -17.99
N PRO A 50 2.80 -16.65 -18.12
CA PRO A 50 3.46 -15.40 -17.73
C PRO A 50 2.93 -14.17 -18.49
N ASP A 51 2.37 -14.37 -19.68
CA ASP A 51 1.80 -13.32 -20.51
C ASP A 51 0.28 -13.14 -20.37
N HIS A 52 -0.36 -13.85 -19.42
CA HIS A 52 -1.81 -13.81 -19.26
C HIS A 52 -2.32 -12.37 -19.02
N PRO A 53 -3.39 -11.90 -19.69
CA PRO A 53 -3.87 -10.52 -19.60
C PRO A 53 -4.17 -10.04 -18.18
N PHE A 54 -4.63 -10.93 -17.30
CA PHE A 54 -4.88 -10.62 -15.88
C PHE A 54 -3.64 -10.03 -15.19
N LEU A 55 -2.43 -10.51 -15.49
CA LEU A 55 -1.18 -10.05 -14.88
C LEU A 55 -0.79 -8.64 -15.31
N LYS A 56 -1.41 -8.12 -16.37
CA LYS A 56 -1.18 -6.78 -16.94
C LYS A 56 -2.34 -5.82 -16.66
N LYS A 57 -3.42 -6.31 -16.04
CA LYS A 57 -4.66 -5.55 -15.82
C LYS A 57 -4.51 -4.65 -14.60
N VAL A 58 -4.75 -3.35 -14.80
CA VAL A 58 -4.94 -2.42 -13.68
C VAL A 58 -6.33 -2.62 -13.12
N GLU A 59 -6.41 -2.76 -11.81
CA GLU A 59 -7.63 -3.09 -11.10
C GLU A 59 -8.55 -1.86 -10.98
N ASN A 60 -9.85 -2.08 -11.14
CA ASN A 60 -10.85 -1.04 -10.96
C ASN A 60 -11.26 -0.94 -9.49
N GLU A 61 -11.33 0.28 -8.96
CA GLU A 61 -11.97 0.55 -7.67
C GLU A 61 -13.49 0.58 -7.83
N PRO A 62 -14.27 0.11 -6.84
CA PRO A 62 -15.70 0.38 -6.80
C PRO A 62 -15.98 1.89 -6.87
N ASN A 63 -17.11 2.26 -7.47
CA ASN A 63 -17.55 3.65 -7.48
C ASN A 63 -18.21 3.99 -6.14
N PHE A 64 -17.73 5.02 -5.46
CA PHE A 64 -18.27 5.49 -4.17
C PHE A 64 -19.39 6.54 -4.31
N GLY A 65 -19.92 6.74 -5.52
CA GLY A 65 -21.13 7.54 -5.76
C GLY A 65 -20.89 9.05 -5.94
N SER A 66 -19.76 9.57 -5.47
CA SER A 66 -19.37 11.00 -5.47
C SER A 66 -18.63 11.45 -6.74
N GLY A 67 -18.41 10.56 -7.69
CA GLY A 67 -17.77 10.86 -8.97
C GLY A 67 -16.26 10.57 -8.98
N ARG A 68 -15.74 10.28 -10.17
CA ARG A 68 -14.32 9.97 -10.38
C ARG A 68 -13.57 11.21 -10.85
N LEU A 69 -12.46 11.52 -10.20
CA LEU A 69 -11.60 12.66 -10.50
C LEU A 69 -10.25 12.15 -11.00
N LYS A 70 -9.72 12.82 -12.03
CA LYS A 70 -8.39 12.52 -12.57
C LYS A 70 -7.32 13.10 -11.66
N HIS A 71 -6.29 12.31 -11.37
CA HIS A 71 -5.12 12.76 -10.63
C HIS A 71 -4.24 13.68 -11.49
N PRO A 72 -3.55 14.68 -10.88
CA PRO A 72 -2.59 15.52 -11.60
C PRO A 72 -1.41 14.68 -12.13
N GLU A 73 -0.97 13.70 -11.33
CA GLU A 73 0.05 12.73 -11.68
C GLU A 73 -0.44 11.32 -11.32
N SER A 74 0.00 10.30 -12.06
CA SER A 74 -0.44 8.92 -11.81
C SER A 74 0.05 8.42 -10.45
N MET A 75 -0.86 7.93 -9.62
CA MET A 75 -0.56 7.25 -8.36
C MET A 75 -0.16 5.79 -8.63
N LEU A 76 1.12 5.61 -8.95
CA LEU A 76 1.71 4.31 -9.23
C LEU A 76 1.72 3.40 -7.99
N SER A 77 1.82 2.10 -8.25
CA SER A 77 2.12 1.12 -7.21
C SER A 77 3.63 1.10 -6.94
N MET A 78 4.08 0.15 -6.12
CA MET A 78 5.48 0.00 -5.75
C MET A 78 6.02 -1.37 -6.18
N GLU A 79 7.31 -1.42 -6.53
CA GLU A 79 8.03 -2.70 -6.57
C GLU A 79 8.12 -3.23 -5.13
N LYS A 80 7.97 -4.55 -4.94
CA LYS A 80 8.02 -5.20 -3.63
C LYS A 80 9.35 -5.94 -3.48
N SER A 81 9.93 -5.86 -2.28
CA SER A 81 11.06 -6.64 -1.81
C SER A 81 10.65 -7.40 -0.56
N TYR A 82 10.93 -8.69 -0.51
CA TYR A 82 10.69 -9.57 0.64
C TYR A 82 12.00 -10.09 1.25
N SER A 83 13.15 -9.59 0.77
CA SER A 83 14.46 -9.99 1.28
C SER A 83 15.51 -8.90 1.06
N VAL A 84 16.54 -8.90 1.90
CA VAL A 84 17.70 -8.00 1.74
C VAL A 84 18.38 -8.17 0.38
N ASP A 85 18.35 -9.36 -0.21
CA ASP A 85 18.93 -9.62 -1.53
C ASP A 85 18.13 -8.95 -2.67
N GLU A 86 16.81 -8.89 -2.56
CA GLU A 86 15.96 -8.14 -3.48
C GLU A 86 16.18 -6.63 -3.34
N THR A 87 16.28 -6.13 -2.10
CA THR A 87 16.65 -4.74 -1.81
C THR A 87 18.03 -4.41 -2.40
N ARG A 88 19.02 -5.31 -2.29
CA ARG A 88 20.35 -5.13 -2.87
C ARG A 88 20.32 -5.05 -4.40
N LYS A 89 19.44 -5.82 -5.07
CA LYS A 89 19.26 -5.72 -6.53
C LYS A 89 18.70 -4.35 -6.91
N TRP A 90 17.75 -3.81 -6.15
CA TRP A 90 17.23 -2.46 -6.35
C TRP A 90 18.33 -1.40 -6.20
N VAL A 91 19.11 -1.44 -5.11
CA VAL A 91 20.29 -0.57 -4.91
C VAL A 91 21.25 -0.66 -6.10
N THR A 92 21.59 -1.87 -6.53
CA THR A 92 22.51 -2.10 -7.66
C THR A 92 22.03 -1.42 -8.94
N ARG A 93 20.72 -1.44 -9.23
CA ARG A 93 20.15 -0.77 -10.40
C ARG A 93 20.27 0.75 -10.31
N ILE A 94 20.05 1.32 -9.12
CA ILE A 94 20.18 2.76 -8.88
C ILE A 94 21.63 3.20 -9.05
N LEU A 95 22.56 2.53 -8.38
CA LEU A 95 23.99 2.86 -8.47
C LEU A 95 24.51 2.71 -9.90
N LYS A 96 24.02 1.72 -10.65
CA LYS A 96 24.36 1.58 -12.07
C LYS A 96 23.90 2.78 -12.89
N GLU A 97 22.75 3.36 -12.58
CA GLU A 97 22.28 4.56 -13.28
C GLU A 97 23.07 5.80 -12.82
N ALA A 98 23.27 5.99 -11.51
CA ALA A 98 24.09 7.09 -10.97
C ALA A 98 25.48 7.15 -11.62
N ASN A 99 26.18 6.01 -11.70
CA ASN A 99 27.50 5.91 -12.32
C ASN A 99 27.52 6.26 -13.82
N LYS A 100 26.43 6.04 -14.57
CA LYS A 100 26.36 6.46 -15.99
C LYS A 100 26.23 7.97 -16.15
N GLN A 101 25.74 8.63 -15.11
CA GLN A 101 25.41 10.05 -15.09
C GLN A 101 26.46 10.84 -14.30
N ASP A 102 27.57 10.21 -13.94
CA ASP A 102 28.66 10.78 -13.13
C ASP A 102 28.18 11.36 -11.78
N ILE A 103 27.13 10.76 -11.19
CA ILE A 103 26.62 11.09 -9.85
C ILE A 103 27.31 10.21 -8.82
N ASP A 104 27.96 10.82 -7.82
CA ASP A 104 28.62 10.10 -6.74
C ASP A 104 27.58 9.47 -5.79
N GLU A 105 27.87 8.25 -5.32
CA GLU A 105 27.01 7.54 -4.36
C GLU A 105 26.83 8.34 -3.06
N ILE A 106 27.84 9.09 -2.64
CA ILE A 106 27.79 9.87 -1.39
C ILE A 106 26.73 10.99 -1.42
N ASP A 107 26.36 11.45 -2.62
CA ASP A 107 25.34 12.49 -2.82
C ASP A 107 23.92 11.92 -2.82
N ILE A 108 23.77 10.59 -2.76
CA ILE A 108 22.49 9.90 -2.77
C ILE A 108 22.16 9.39 -1.37
N ARG A 109 21.15 10.01 -0.75
CA ARG A 109 20.59 9.55 0.53
C ARG A 109 19.35 8.71 0.29
N ILE A 110 19.06 7.81 1.22
CA ILE A 110 17.84 7.00 1.26
C ILE A 110 16.99 7.46 2.42
N MET A 111 15.71 7.69 2.15
CA MET A 111 14.69 7.83 3.18
C MET A 111 13.88 6.54 3.28
N VAL A 112 13.60 6.13 4.51
CA VAL A 112 12.73 4.99 4.80
C VAL A 112 11.58 5.45 5.69
N THR A 113 10.34 5.24 5.23
CA THR A 113 9.11 5.57 5.97
C THR A 113 8.25 4.33 6.17
N ALA A 114 7.33 4.39 7.14
CA ALA A 114 6.35 3.32 7.32
C ALA A 114 5.50 3.13 6.06
N LYS A 115 5.26 1.88 5.67
CA LYS A 115 4.30 1.56 4.61
C LYS A 115 2.95 1.34 5.27
N LEU A 116 2.12 2.37 5.24
CA LEU A 116 0.79 2.33 5.84
C LEU A 116 -0.10 1.28 5.14
N ASP A 117 -0.97 0.63 5.91
CA ASP A 117 -1.99 -0.30 5.40
C ASP A 117 -3.40 0.22 5.65
N GLY A 118 -3.86 1.08 4.73
CA GLY A 118 -5.16 1.73 4.78
C GLY A 118 -5.73 1.92 3.37
N LEU A 119 -6.43 3.02 3.11
CA LEU A 119 -6.90 3.36 1.78
C LEU A 119 -6.06 4.50 1.21
N ALA A 120 -5.17 4.19 0.26
CA ALA A 120 -4.36 5.19 -0.43
C ALA A 120 -5.24 6.30 -1.07
N ALA A 121 -4.87 7.54 -0.82
CA ALA A 121 -5.57 8.73 -1.28
C ALA A 121 -4.60 9.91 -1.49
N MET A 122 -5.08 10.97 -2.12
CA MET A 122 -4.37 12.22 -2.31
C MET A 122 -5.25 13.37 -1.85
N LEU A 123 -4.73 14.21 -0.95
CA LEU A 123 -5.31 15.53 -0.72
C LEU A 123 -4.78 16.48 -1.79
N ARG A 124 -5.64 16.92 -2.69
CA ARG A 124 -5.26 17.80 -3.80
C ARG A 124 -5.10 19.25 -3.32
N GLU A 125 -4.52 20.10 -4.18
CA GLU A 125 -4.36 21.53 -3.87
C GLU A 125 -5.70 22.25 -3.72
N ASP A 126 -6.72 21.81 -4.47
CA ASP A 126 -8.12 22.26 -4.36
C ASP A 126 -8.86 21.72 -3.13
N LYS A 127 -8.14 21.04 -2.22
CA LYS A 127 -8.63 20.45 -0.96
C LYS A 127 -9.62 19.31 -1.13
N LEU A 128 -9.71 18.73 -2.33
CA LEU A 128 -10.43 17.49 -2.54
C LEU A 128 -9.57 16.30 -2.11
N LEU A 129 -10.14 15.40 -1.31
CA LEU A 129 -9.52 14.11 -0.96
C LEU A 129 -9.99 13.07 -1.96
N VAL A 130 -9.06 12.52 -2.74
CA VAL A 130 -9.37 11.59 -3.83
C VAL A 130 -8.63 10.28 -3.63
N THR A 131 -9.33 9.15 -3.69
CA THR A 131 -8.69 7.83 -3.54
C THR A 131 -7.69 7.54 -4.67
N ARG A 132 -6.85 6.52 -4.51
CA ARG A 132 -5.97 6.08 -5.60
C ARG A 132 -6.76 5.58 -6.82
N GLY A 133 -7.83 4.82 -6.62
CA GLY A 133 -8.62 4.25 -7.71
C GLY A 133 -7.85 3.25 -8.58
N ASP A 134 -7.77 3.56 -9.87
CA ASP A 134 -6.95 2.84 -10.86
C ASP A 134 -5.54 3.47 -11.02
N GLY A 135 -5.19 4.44 -10.18
CA GLY A 135 -3.95 5.22 -10.28
C GLY A 135 -4.02 6.42 -11.21
N ILE A 136 -5.02 6.50 -12.11
CA ILE A 136 -5.26 7.65 -12.99
C ILE A 136 -6.48 8.45 -12.54
N HIS A 137 -7.55 7.77 -12.16
CA HIS A 137 -8.76 8.36 -11.60
C HIS A 137 -9.16 7.65 -10.31
N GLY A 138 -9.40 8.46 -9.28
CA GLY A 138 -9.94 8.02 -8.00
C GLY A 138 -11.34 8.55 -7.74
N ASN A 139 -11.96 8.07 -6.67
CA ASN A 139 -13.24 8.56 -6.17
C ASN A 139 -13.02 9.78 -5.26
N ASP A 140 -13.87 10.79 -5.36
CA ASP A 140 -13.91 11.89 -4.40
C ASP A 140 -14.46 11.41 -3.04
N ILE A 141 -13.62 11.40 -2.01
CA ILE A 141 -13.99 10.99 -0.65
C ILE A 141 -13.91 12.18 0.33
N SER A 142 -13.98 13.42 -0.16
CA SER A 142 -13.88 14.64 0.67
C SER A 142 -14.98 14.72 1.73
N SER A 143 -16.14 14.11 1.48
CA SER A 143 -17.24 14.01 2.44
C SER A 143 -16.85 13.26 3.72
N SER A 144 -15.80 12.44 3.69
CA SER A 144 -15.29 11.72 4.86
C SER A 144 -14.79 12.65 5.97
N PHE A 145 -14.28 13.84 5.64
CA PHE A 145 -13.92 14.84 6.64
C PHE A 145 -15.16 15.33 7.41
N ALA A 146 -16.28 15.55 6.73
CA ALA A 146 -17.55 15.91 7.38
C ALA A 146 -18.10 14.78 8.27
N LYS A 147 -17.74 13.51 7.98
CA LYS A 147 -18.07 12.35 8.83
C LYS A 147 -17.20 12.29 10.10
N GLY A 148 -16.09 13.01 10.16
CA GLY A 148 -15.18 13.05 11.30
C GLY A 148 -13.82 12.40 11.07
N VAL A 149 -13.45 12.09 9.82
CA VAL A 149 -12.06 11.75 9.50
C VAL A 149 -11.17 12.94 9.84
N VAL A 150 -10.08 12.69 10.56
CA VAL A 150 -9.11 13.73 10.92
C VAL A 150 -8.11 13.89 9.78
N ASP A 151 -7.87 15.13 9.37
CA ASP A 151 -6.72 15.45 8.51
C ASP A 151 -5.46 15.60 9.38
N ALA A 152 -4.68 14.53 9.51
CA ALA A 152 -3.44 14.54 10.29
C ALA A 152 -2.35 15.44 9.66
N GLY A 153 -2.52 15.78 8.38
CA GLY A 153 -1.64 16.68 7.64
C GLY A 153 -1.95 18.17 7.83
N ASN A 154 -3.04 18.53 8.52
CA ASN A 154 -3.48 19.92 8.70
C ASN A 154 -3.52 20.70 7.36
N GLY A 155 -4.04 20.08 6.31
CA GLY A 155 -4.21 20.69 4.99
C GLY A 155 -3.00 20.56 4.06
N ILE A 156 -1.95 19.84 4.45
CA ILE A 156 -0.83 19.50 3.56
C ILE A 156 -1.35 18.66 2.39
N SER A 157 -1.31 19.23 1.19
CA SER A 157 -1.64 18.53 -0.04
C SER A 157 -0.54 17.53 -0.39
N GLY A 158 -0.93 16.37 -0.91
CA GLY A 158 -0.01 15.29 -1.24
C GLY A 158 -0.66 13.92 -1.17
N VAL A 159 0.12 12.91 -1.58
CA VAL A 159 -0.25 11.50 -1.44
C VAL A 159 -0.14 11.06 0.02
N GLY A 160 -1.05 10.19 0.43
CA GLY A 160 -1.14 9.66 1.77
C GLY A 160 -2.07 8.48 1.86
N GLU A 161 -2.47 8.15 3.07
CA GLU A 161 -3.32 6.99 3.35
C GLU A 161 -4.41 7.37 4.34
N LEU A 162 -5.64 6.95 4.07
CA LEU A 162 -6.70 6.93 5.06
C LEU A 162 -6.51 5.68 5.93
N VAL A 163 -6.16 5.88 7.19
CA VAL A 163 -5.82 4.84 8.17
C VAL A 163 -6.64 4.97 9.44
N MET A 164 -6.62 3.91 10.24
CA MET A 164 -7.12 3.92 11.61
C MET A 164 -5.97 3.62 12.56
N THR A 165 -5.94 4.24 13.75
CA THR A 165 -4.92 3.95 14.76
C THR A 165 -5.00 2.49 15.22
N THR A 166 -3.84 1.83 15.33
CA THR A 166 -3.74 0.41 15.70
C THR A 166 -4.32 0.14 17.08
N ASP A 167 -3.97 0.99 18.06
CA ASP A 167 -4.42 0.85 19.45
C ASP A 167 -5.95 0.91 19.58
N TYR A 168 -6.59 1.83 18.86
CA TYR A 168 -8.04 1.96 18.90
C TYR A 168 -8.73 0.71 18.33
N PHE A 169 -8.23 0.22 17.19
CA PHE A 169 -8.78 -0.98 16.57
C PHE A 169 -8.67 -2.20 17.50
N GLU A 170 -7.48 -2.45 18.04
CA GLU A 170 -7.21 -3.59 18.92
C GLU A 170 -8.05 -3.53 20.20
N THR A 171 -8.21 -2.34 20.80
CA THR A 171 -8.93 -2.16 22.07
C THR A 171 -10.45 -2.21 21.90
N HIS A 172 -10.97 -1.63 20.80
CA HIS A 172 -12.41 -1.37 20.66
C HIS A 172 -13.09 -2.24 19.61
N LEU A 173 -12.46 -2.48 18.46
CA LEU A 173 -13.14 -3.01 17.28
C LEU A 173 -12.86 -4.50 17.02
N LYS A 174 -11.64 -4.97 17.26
CA LYS A 174 -11.24 -6.36 16.97
C LYS A 174 -12.15 -7.38 17.65
N LYS A 175 -12.52 -7.14 18.91
CA LYS A 175 -13.44 -7.99 19.68
C LYS A 175 -14.88 -8.03 19.15
N LEU A 176 -15.26 -7.07 18.31
CA LEU A 176 -16.57 -7.00 17.65
C LEU A 176 -16.59 -7.81 16.33
N GLY A 177 -15.48 -8.43 15.95
CA GLY A 177 -15.37 -9.28 14.77
C GLY A 177 -14.86 -8.59 13.51
N TYR A 178 -14.45 -7.32 13.59
CA TYR A 178 -13.76 -6.67 12.47
C TYR A 178 -12.38 -7.30 12.26
N ALA A 179 -12.06 -7.64 11.01
CA ALA A 179 -10.83 -8.38 10.69
C ALA A 179 -9.58 -7.49 10.63
N HIS A 180 -9.71 -6.26 10.10
CA HIS A 180 -8.57 -5.36 9.89
C HIS A 180 -8.97 -3.87 9.94
N PRO A 181 -8.11 -2.94 10.42
CA PRO A 181 -8.36 -1.50 10.42
C PRO A 181 -8.69 -0.89 9.05
N ARG A 182 -8.06 -1.41 7.98
CA ARG A 182 -8.35 -1.03 6.57
C ARG A 182 -9.84 -1.12 6.24
N ASN A 183 -10.52 -2.14 6.77
CA ASN A 183 -11.94 -2.39 6.50
C ASN A 183 -12.80 -1.25 7.02
N ILE A 184 -12.40 -0.64 8.14
CA ILE A 184 -13.09 0.49 8.73
C ILE A 184 -12.94 1.72 7.83
N CYS A 185 -11.73 1.97 7.33
CA CYS A 185 -11.44 3.09 6.43
C CYS A 185 -12.29 3.00 5.14
N VAL A 186 -12.35 1.81 4.53
CA VAL A 186 -13.20 1.55 3.36
C VAL A 186 -14.69 1.72 3.70
N GLY A 187 -15.14 1.20 4.84
CA GLY A 187 -16.53 1.33 5.28
C GLY A 187 -16.97 2.78 5.49
N VAL A 188 -16.10 3.61 6.07
CA VAL A 188 -16.34 5.05 6.29
C VAL A 188 -16.54 5.81 4.97
N VAL A 189 -15.75 5.50 3.93
CA VAL A 189 -15.86 6.20 2.64
C VAL A 189 -16.98 5.68 1.75
N ASN A 190 -17.33 4.39 1.87
CA ASN A 190 -18.28 3.73 0.97
C ASN A 190 -19.75 3.86 1.40
N SER A 191 -20.03 4.20 2.66
CA SER A 191 -21.41 4.27 3.18
C SER A 191 -21.83 5.70 3.49
N ASP A 192 -23.03 6.08 3.08
CA ASP A 192 -23.68 7.33 3.52
C ASP A 192 -24.04 7.25 5.01
N GLU A 193 -24.50 6.09 5.46
CA GLU A 193 -24.80 5.79 6.86
C GLU A 193 -23.67 4.98 7.48
N VAL A 194 -23.00 5.59 8.45
CA VAL A 194 -21.89 4.98 9.16
C VAL A 194 -22.45 4.25 10.40
N ASN A 195 -22.07 2.98 10.62
CA ASN A 195 -22.55 2.22 11.77
C ASN A 195 -22.07 2.84 13.11
N GLU A 196 -22.71 2.47 14.22
CA GLU A 196 -22.44 3.08 15.53
C GLU A 196 -20.98 2.95 15.97
N ASP A 197 -20.34 1.81 15.69
CA ASP A 197 -18.93 1.56 16.02
C ASP A 197 -18.00 2.55 15.29
N PHE A 198 -18.25 2.77 14.01
CA PHE A 198 -17.46 3.65 13.16
C PHE A 198 -17.73 5.12 13.50
N VAL A 199 -18.98 5.48 13.82
CA VAL A 199 -19.33 6.83 14.32
C VAL A 199 -18.54 7.14 15.59
N LYS A 200 -18.42 6.18 16.49
CA LYS A 200 -17.62 6.35 17.70
C LYS A 200 -16.13 6.52 17.37
N ALA A 201 -15.58 5.68 16.51
CA ALA A 201 -14.18 5.78 16.06
C ALA A 201 -13.86 7.14 15.41
N LEU A 202 -14.80 7.67 14.60
CA LEU A 202 -14.68 8.99 13.99
C LEU A 202 -14.71 10.12 15.03
N LYS A 203 -15.65 10.06 15.98
CA LYS A 203 -15.72 11.03 17.10
C LYS A 203 -14.47 11.04 17.97
N ASP A 204 -13.88 9.87 18.18
CA ASP A 204 -12.65 9.70 18.96
C ASP A 204 -11.38 10.06 18.15
N GLY A 205 -11.52 10.46 16.88
CA GLY A 205 -10.40 10.86 16.01
C GLY A 205 -9.48 9.71 15.61
N ALA A 206 -9.98 8.47 15.63
CA ALA A 206 -9.20 7.28 15.37
C ALA A 206 -8.98 7.02 13.87
N VAL A 207 -9.85 7.53 13.00
CA VAL A 207 -9.72 7.43 11.53
C VAL A 207 -9.14 8.72 10.98
N ARG A 208 -8.04 8.63 10.24
CA ARG A 208 -7.23 9.79 9.83
C ARG A 208 -6.76 9.66 8.39
N PHE A 209 -6.76 10.76 7.66
CA PHE A 209 -5.92 10.89 6.46
C PHE A 209 -4.52 11.34 6.89
N VAL A 210 -3.50 10.58 6.51
CA VAL A 210 -2.10 10.83 6.87
C VAL A 210 -1.29 11.01 5.58
N PRO A 211 -0.84 12.23 5.24
CA PRO A 211 0.10 12.43 4.14
C PRO A 211 1.41 11.69 4.42
N TYR A 212 1.98 11.02 3.41
CA TYR A 212 3.24 10.30 3.63
C TYR A 212 4.39 11.22 4.04
N SER A 213 4.34 12.50 3.66
CA SER A 213 5.32 13.52 4.04
C SER A 213 5.33 13.88 5.53
N THR A 214 4.33 13.45 6.31
CA THR A 214 4.27 13.69 7.77
C THR A 214 4.75 12.50 8.59
N LEU A 215 5.13 11.39 7.94
CA LEU A 215 5.61 10.21 8.63
C LEU A 215 7.02 10.42 9.20
N ASN A 216 7.29 9.75 10.32
CA ASN A 216 8.65 9.58 10.78
C ASN A 216 9.47 8.85 9.72
N LEU A 217 10.73 9.26 9.56
CA LEU A 217 11.63 8.68 8.58
C LEU A 217 12.99 8.37 9.18
N TRP A 218 13.63 7.35 8.64
CA TRP A 218 15.06 7.10 8.79
C TRP A 218 15.75 7.60 7.52
N GLU A 219 16.95 8.19 7.67
CA GLU A 219 17.76 8.61 6.54
C GLU A 219 19.19 8.07 6.65
N GLY A 220 19.70 7.47 5.56
CA GLY A 220 21.02 6.87 5.53
C GLY A 220 21.57 6.63 4.13
N SER A 221 22.73 5.98 4.08
CA SER A 221 23.36 5.49 2.85
C SER A 221 22.80 4.14 2.41
N PHE A 222 23.11 3.74 1.17
CA PHE A 222 22.82 2.37 0.70
C PHE A 222 23.51 1.29 1.53
N THR A 223 24.74 1.55 1.97
CA THR A 223 25.49 0.60 2.80
C THR A 223 24.80 0.37 4.14
N GLU A 224 24.34 1.43 4.80
CA GLU A 224 23.58 1.33 6.06
C GLU A 224 22.25 0.62 5.85
N LEU A 225 21.50 0.95 4.78
CA LEU A 225 20.23 0.29 4.46
C LEU A 225 20.38 -1.23 4.32
N ILE A 226 21.45 -1.69 3.64
CA ILE A 226 21.67 -3.13 3.42
C ILE A 226 22.21 -3.82 4.66
N LYS A 227 23.09 -3.16 5.42
CA LYS A 227 23.71 -3.73 6.62
C LYS A 227 22.71 -3.85 7.76
N ASP A 228 21.91 -2.81 7.98
CA ASP A 228 20.99 -2.68 9.11
C ASP A 228 19.52 -2.85 8.67
N HIS A 229 19.30 -3.56 7.55
CA HIS A 229 18.02 -3.72 6.85
C HIS A 229 16.83 -4.02 7.77
N ASP A 230 16.93 -5.08 8.56
CA ASP A 230 15.83 -5.54 9.41
C ASP A 230 15.63 -4.62 10.62
N THR A 231 16.72 -4.08 11.17
CA THR A 231 16.69 -3.13 12.29
C THR A 231 16.00 -1.82 11.89
N ILE A 232 16.34 -1.27 10.71
CA ILE A 232 15.71 -0.06 10.17
C ILE A 232 14.21 -0.30 9.93
N GLN A 233 13.87 -1.44 9.33
CA GLN A 233 12.48 -1.82 9.10
C GLN A 233 11.71 -1.88 10.43
N GLN A 234 12.24 -2.59 11.43
CA GLN A 234 11.62 -2.73 12.74
C GLN A 234 11.45 -1.38 13.44
N GLN A 235 12.51 -0.56 13.48
CA GLN A 235 12.49 0.76 14.11
C GLN A 235 11.38 1.65 13.52
N ILE A 236 11.24 1.67 12.19
CA ILE A 236 10.25 2.50 11.52
C ILE A 236 8.83 1.99 11.79
N ILE A 237 8.62 0.67 11.73
CA ILE A 237 7.32 0.06 12.05
C ILE A 237 6.91 0.35 13.49
N GLU A 238 7.80 0.15 14.46
CA GLU A 238 7.53 0.41 15.89
C GLU A 238 7.26 1.88 16.19
N SER A 239 7.79 2.79 15.38
CA SER A 239 7.55 4.23 15.50
C SER A 239 6.20 4.70 14.93
N CYS A 240 5.45 3.80 14.27
CA CYS A 240 4.21 4.10 13.58
C CYS A 240 2.99 3.67 14.41
N GLU A 241 2.10 4.61 14.72
CA GLU A 241 0.85 4.33 15.45
C GLU A 241 -0.25 3.67 14.59
N TYR A 242 -0.02 3.57 13.28
CA TYR A 242 -0.94 3.04 12.30
C TYR A 242 -0.51 1.64 11.84
N PRO A 243 -1.42 0.82 11.33
CA PRO A 243 -1.11 -0.46 10.72
C PRO A 243 -0.13 -0.29 9.57
N THR A 244 0.87 -1.16 9.53
CA THR A 244 1.87 -1.19 8.46
C THR A 244 2.03 -2.60 7.92
N ASP A 245 2.27 -2.73 6.62
CA ASP A 245 2.62 -4.00 5.97
C ASP A 245 4.10 -4.06 5.53
N GLY A 246 4.92 -3.12 6.04
CA GLY A 246 6.34 -3.02 5.76
C GLY A 246 6.85 -1.58 5.86
N VAL A 247 7.91 -1.29 5.12
CA VAL A 247 8.47 0.06 4.96
C VAL A 247 8.66 0.41 3.49
N VAL A 248 8.74 1.70 3.20
CA VAL A 248 9.02 2.24 1.88
C VAL A 248 10.40 2.85 1.90
N ALA A 249 11.31 2.41 1.02
CA ALA A 249 12.60 3.04 0.81
C ALA A 249 12.60 3.82 -0.52
N GLU A 250 13.07 5.07 -0.50
CA GLU A 250 13.27 5.88 -1.69
C GLU A 250 14.57 6.69 -1.62
N ILE A 251 15.16 7.01 -2.77
CA ILE A 251 16.28 7.96 -2.82
C ILE A 251 15.80 9.39 -2.58
N THR A 252 16.67 10.29 -2.15
CA THR A 252 16.37 11.74 -2.04
C THR A 252 16.74 12.52 -3.30
N HIS A 253 17.71 12.02 -4.09
CA HIS A 253 18.30 12.75 -5.20
C HIS A 253 17.32 12.97 -6.36
N THR A 254 16.83 14.19 -6.52
CA THR A 254 15.73 14.52 -7.45
C THR A 254 16.06 14.27 -8.92
N GLU A 255 17.24 14.69 -9.38
CA GLU A 255 17.66 14.49 -10.79
C GLU A 255 17.75 13.00 -11.14
N LEU A 256 18.34 12.19 -10.26
CA LEU A 256 18.41 10.74 -10.42
C LEU A 256 17.01 10.09 -10.42
N LYS A 257 16.04 10.58 -9.62
CA LYS A 257 14.65 10.13 -9.71
C LYS A 257 14.09 10.36 -11.12
N SER A 258 14.31 11.56 -11.68
CA SER A 258 13.85 11.90 -13.04
C SER A 258 14.50 11.01 -14.10
N LEU A 259 15.80 10.73 -13.98
CA LEU A 259 16.55 9.87 -14.92
C LEU A 259 16.12 8.40 -14.84
N LEU A 260 15.92 7.87 -13.64
CA LEU A 260 15.41 6.50 -13.42
C LEU A 260 13.96 6.33 -13.93
N GLY A 261 13.15 7.38 -13.74
CA GLY A 261 11.74 7.41 -14.12
C GLY A 261 10.92 6.26 -13.52
N SER A 262 9.88 5.86 -14.23
CA SER A 262 8.95 4.80 -13.82
C SER A 262 8.77 3.74 -14.90
N THR A 263 8.30 2.57 -14.48
CA THR A 263 7.66 1.60 -15.36
C THR A 263 6.18 2.00 -15.56
N SER A 264 5.40 1.16 -16.24
CA SER A 264 3.94 1.30 -16.26
C SER A 264 3.27 1.04 -14.90
N HIS A 265 3.99 0.47 -13.93
CA HIS A 265 3.44 0.04 -12.64
C HIS A 265 4.02 0.79 -11.43
N HIS A 266 5.33 1.08 -11.42
CA HIS A 266 6.05 1.59 -10.25
C HIS A 266 7.23 2.49 -10.63
N ASN A 267 7.62 3.34 -9.68
CA ASN A 267 8.83 4.15 -9.77
C ASN A 267 10.08 3.29 -9.57
N ARG A 268 11.14 3.49 -10.37
CA ARG A 268 12.40 2.72 -10.24
C ARG A 268 13.27 3.18 -9.06
N TRP A 269 12.99 4.37 -8.54
CA TRP A 269 13.72 5.03 -7.46
C TRP A 269 13.13 4.79 -6.06
N GLN A 270 12.12 3.92 -5.95
CA GLN A 270 11.43 3.59 -4.71
C GLN A 270 11.08 2.09 -4.67
N ILE A 271 11.09 1.49 -3.48
CA ILE A 271 10.73 0.08 -3.26
C ILE A 271 9.99 -0.10 -1.93
N ALA A 272 9.01 -1.01 -1.90
CA ALA A 272 8.32 -1.45 -0.69
C ALA A 272 9.00 -2.69 -0.12
N ILE A 273 9.60 -2.58 1.05
CA ILE A 273 10.23 -3.69 1.77
C ILE A 273 9.19 -4.29 2.72
N LYS A 274 8.62 -5.44 2.33
CA LYS A 274 7.58 -6.17 3.06
C LYS A 274 8.18 -7.29 3.89
N GLN A 275 7.49 -7.65 4.96
CA GLN A 275 7.76 -8.89 5.68
C GLN A 275 6.98 -10.04 5.04
N ARG A 276 7.56 -11.23 5.05
CA ARG A 276 6.81 -12.44 4.70
C ARG A 276 5.87 -12.77 5.85
N SER A 277 4.62 -13.10 5.50
CA SER A 277 3.71 -13.73 6.46
C SER A 277 4.35 -15.03 6.95
N GLU A 278 4.28 -15.32 8.25
CA GLU A 278 4.45 -16.71 8.69
C GLU A 278 3.43 -17.55 7.92
N ALA A 279 3.85 -18.70 7.37
CA ALA A 279 3.00 -19.58 6.59
C ALA A 279 1.82 -20.06 7.46
N LYS A 280 0.72 -19.31 7.46
CA LYS A 280 -0.53 -19.73 8.07
C LYS A 280 -1.09 -20.78 7.12
N GLU A 281 -1.21 -22.02 7.60
CA GLU A 281 -2.12 -22.98 6.98
C GLU A 281 -3.50 -22.31 6.95
N ALA A 282 -3.88 -21.81 5.77
CA ALA A 282 -5.11 -21.07 5.58
C ALA A 282 -6.29 -22.01 5.87
N THR A 283 -6.75 -22.01 7.13
CA THR A 283 -8.00 -22.67 7.50
C THR A 283 -9.10 -21.63 7.33
N ILE A 284 -9.52 -21.44 6.08
CA ILE A 284 -10.69 -20.63 5.77
C ILE A 284 -11.93 -21.49 6.04
N LYS A 285 -12.79 -21.05 6.97
CA LYS A 285 -14.08 -21.69 7.27
C LYS A 285 -15.10 -21.44 6.17
#